data_AF-E7RGF7-F1
#
_entry.id   AF-E7RGF7-F1
#
_cell.length_a   1.000
_cell.length_b   1.000
_cell.length_c   1.000
_cell.angle_alpha   90.00
_cell.angle_beta   90.00
_cell.angle_gamma   90.00
#
_symmetry.space_group_name_H-M   'P 1'
#
loop_
_entity.id
_entity.type
_entity.pdbx_description
1 polymer ?
#
loop_
_entity_poly.entity_id
_entity_poly.type
_entity_poly.pdbx_seq_one_letter_code
_entity_poly.pdbx_strand_id
1 'polypeptide(L)'
;MKAYKKEVQFTIWMTAAFILVGNVGLIFSVFPVDAMLFGFPVMYIVPILMGWFGVFILTIVAGKIGNRIDDEIDSENDALGVSSEVKDV
;
A
#
# COMPACT_ATOMS: atom_id res chain seq x y z
N MET A 1 -7.72 -13.66 -14.93
CA MET A 1 -7.60 -14.37 -13.62
C MET A 1 -6.32 -14.05 -12.86
N LYS A 2 -5.22 -13.68 -13.53
CA LYS A 2 -3.96 -13.36 -12.83
C LYS A 2 -4.05 -11.98 -12.18
N ALA A 3 -4.67 -11.01 -12.87
CA ALA A 3 -4.89 -9.67 -12.34
C ALA A 3 -5.72 -9.66 -11.03
N TYR A 4 -6.83 -10.41 -10.97
CA TYR A 4 -7.63 -10.52 -9.74
C TYR A 4 -6.87 -11.10 -8.54
N LYS A 5 -5.98 -12.08 -8.77
CA LYS A 5 -5.10 -12.60 -7.71
C LYS A 5 -4.10 -11.55 -7.23
N LYS A 6 -3.60 -10.68 -8.14
CA LYS A 6 -2.70 -9.57 -7.79
C LYS A 6 -3.43 -8.54 -6.94
N GLU A 7 -4.68 -8.21 -7.23
CA GLU A 7 -5.49 -7.29 -6.44
C GLU A 7 -5.60 -7.76 -4.98
N VAL A 8 -6.00 -9.02 -4.77
CA VAL A 8 -6.12 -9.58 -3.41
C VAL A 8 -4.78 -9.56 -2.67
N GLN A 9 -3.70 -9.97 -3.33
CA GLN A 9 -2.36 -9.94 -2.74
C GLN A 9 -1.94 -8.51 -2.38
N PHE A 10 -2.19 -7.56 -3.27
CA PHE A 10 -1.90 -6.15 -3.04
C PHE A 10 -2.67 -5.60 -1.85
N THR A 11 -3.97 -5.86 -1.77
CA THR A 11 -4.83 -5.42 -0.65
C THR A 11 -4.34 -5.94 0.70
N ILE A 12 -3.93 -7.20 0.78
CA ILE A 12 -3.36 -7.78 2.01
C ILE A 12 -2.09 -7.04 2.43
N TRP A 13 -1.15 -6.85 1.49
CA TRP A 13 0.12 -6.17 1.78
C TRP A 13 -0.07 -4.69 2.14
N MET A 14 -0.99 -4.00 1.45
CA MET A 14 -1.33 -2.62 1.75
C MET A 14 -1.95 -2.48 3.14
N THR A 15 -2.86 -3.37 3.50
CA THR A 15 -3.48 -3.38 4.83
C THR A 15 -2.42 -3.56 5.92
N ALA A 16 -1.51 -4.53 5.74
CA ALA A 16 -0.40 -4.74 6.65
C ALA A 16 0.50 -3.50 6.75
N ALA A 17 0.83 -2.86 5.63
CA ALA A 17 1.63 -1.65 5.59
C ALA A 17 0.96 -0.48 6.34
N PHE A 18 -0.34 -0.26 6.14
CA PHE A 18 -1.07 0.79 6.86
C PHE A 18 -1.12 0.56 8.36
N ILE A 19 -1.32 -0.69 8.79
CA ILE A 19 -1.29 -1.04 10.21
C ILE A 19 0.10 -0.74 10.79
N LEU A 20 1.18 -1.15 10.11
CA LEU A 20 2.54 -0.91 10.61
C LEU A 20 2.87 0.58 10.68
N VAL A 21 2.61 1.33 9.61
CA VAL A 21 2.94 2.76 9.53
C VAL A 21 2.08 3.59 10.49
N GLY A 22 0.80 3.27 10.64
CA GLY A 22 -0.10 3.95 11.57
C GLY A 22 0.21 3.66 13.05
N ASN A 23 0.90 2.55 13.34
CA ASN A 23 1.18 2.10 14.71
C ASN A 23 2.68 2.11 15.06
N VAL A 24 3.51 2.88 14.35
CA VAL A 24 4.95 3.00 14.65
C VAL A 24 5.22 3.45 16.10
N GLY A 25 4.30 4.19 16.72
CA GLY A 25 4.39 4.56 18.13
C GLY A 25 4.49 3.36 19.08
N LEU A 26 3.82 2.24 18.76
CA LEU A 26 3.93 1.02 19.56
C LEU A 26 5.33 0.43 19.51
N ILE A 27 5.99 0.48 18.34
CA ILE A 27 7.37 -0.02 18.18
C ILE A 27 8.32 0.77 19.07
N PHE A 28 8.22 2.10 19.07
CA PHE A 28 9.05 2.96 19.92
C PHE A 28 8.66 2.91 21.41
N SER A 29 7.47 2.45 21.75
CA SER A 29 7.08 2.18 23.14
C SER A 29 7.70 0.88 23.67
N VAL A 30 7.82 -0.16 22.84
CA VAL A 30 8.43 -1.44 23.23
C VAL A 30 9.96 -1.35 23.18
N PHE A 31 10.50 -0.65 22.18
CA PHE A 31 11.93 -0.45 21.96
C PHE A 31 12.26 1.05 21.94
N PRO A 32 12.28 1.72 23.11
CA PRO A 32 12.57 3.14 23.17
C PRO A 32 14.01 3.43 22.73
N VAL A 33 14.17 4.51 21.99
CA VAL A 33 15.47 5.00 21.52
C VAL A 33 15.79 6.29 22.26
N ASP A 34 16.83 6.25 23.09
CA ASP A 34 17.33 7.40 23.85
C ASP A 34 18.26 8.24 22.97
N ALA A 35 17.64 9.04 22.09
CA ALA A 35 18.31 9.95 21.18
C ALA A 35 17.45 11.19 20.94
N MET A 36 18.10 12.27 20.49
CA MET A 36 17.46 13.55 20.18
C MET A 36 17.54 13.84 18.67
N LEU A 37 16.44 14.30 18.09
CA LEU A 37 16.34 14.75 16.71
C LEU A 37 15.68 16.14 16.67
N PHE A 38 16.37 17.13 16.13
CA PHE A 38 15.93 18.54 16.11
C PHE A 38 15.51 19.10 17.48
N GLY A 39 16.11 18.61 18.57
CA GLY A 39 15.76 19.01 19.94
C GLY A 39 14.57 18.27 20.55
N PHE A 40 13.99 17.29 19.85
CA PHE A 40 12.92 16.43 20.35
C PHE A 40 13.41 14.99 20.57
N PRO A 41 12.90 14.28 21.59
CA PRO A 41 13.21 12.87 21.75
C PRO A 41 12.71 12.06 20.55
N VAL A 42 13.60 11.23 19.99
CA VAL A 42 13.37 10.44 18.78
C VAL A 42 12.14 9.54 18.92
N MET A 43 11.96 8.94 20.10
CA MET A 43 10.84 8.06 20.43
C MET A 43 9.44 8.72 20.30
N TYR A 44 9.36 10.05 20.22
CA TYR A 44 8.11 10.76 19.99
C TYR A 44 8.02 11.33 18.58
N ILE A 45 9.07 12.05 18.13
CA ILE A 45 8.99 12.79 16.87
C ILE A 45 8.97 11.85 15.66
N VAL A 46 9.72 10.75 15.69
CA VAL A 46 9.77 9.81 14.55
C VAL A 46 8.43 9.10 14.35
N PRO A 47 7.78 8.52 15.38
CA PRO A 47 6.42 7.97 15.23
C PRO A 47 5.40 8.97 14.69
N ILE A 48 5.44 10.22 15.14
CA ILE A 48 4.52 11.27 14.66
C ILE A 48 4.74 11.52 13.17
N LEU A 49 5.99 11.74 12.74
CA LEU A 49 6.31 11.99 11.34
C LEU A 49 5.98 10.79 10.45
N MET A 50 6.23 9.57 10.92
CA MET A 50 5.88 8.34 10.21
C MET A 50 4.35 8.16 10.11
N GLY A 51 3.60 8.42 11.16
CA GLY A 51 2.14 8.36 11.13
C GLY A 51 1.51 9.42 10.23
N TRP A 52 2.13 10.59 10.10
CA TRP A 52 1.62 11.66 9.25
C TRP A 52 2.04 11.51 7.79
N PHE A 53 3.35 11.62 7.53
CA PHE A 53 3.89 11.59 6.18
C PHE A 53 3.97 10.17 5.63
N GLY A 54 4.24 9.17 6.47
CA GLY A 54 4.26 7.78 6.03
C GLY A 54 2.88 7.32 5.56
N VAL A 55 1.80 7.61 6.31
CA VAL A 55 0.43 7.30 5.86
C VAL A 55 0.10 8.06 4.59
N PHE A 56 0.41 9.35 4.51
CA PHE A 56 0.18 10.16 3.32
C PHE A 56 0.87 9.59 2.07
N ILE A 57 2.16 9.27 2.15
CA ILE A 57 2.93 8.67 1.05
C ILE A 57 2.35 7.31 0.68
N LEU A 58 2.01 6.49 1.68
CA LEU A 58 1.45 5.17 1.47
C LEU A 58 0.11 5.25 0.72
N THR A 59 -0.74 6.23 1.02
CA THR A 59 -2.00 6.47 0.29
C THR A 59 -1.76 6.86 -1.18
N ILE A 60 -0.75 7.69 -1.47
CA ILE A 60 -0.39 8.02 -2.86
C ILE A 60 0.07 6.77 -3.62
N VAL A 61 0.94 5.97 -3.00
CA VAL A 61 1.42 4.72 -3.59
C VAL A 61 0.26 3.74 -3.79
N ALA A 62 -0.66 3.66 -2.83
CA ALA A 62 -1.85 2.81 -2.91
C ALA A 62 -2.68 3.15 -4.14
N GLY A 63 -3.01 4.43 -4.33
CA GLY A 63 -3.81 4.87 -5.47
C GLY A 63 -3.12 4.60 -6.79
N LYS A 64 -1.81 4.86 -6.89
CA LYS A 64 -1.06 4.61 -8.13
C LYS A 64 -1.00 3.14 -8.51
N ILE A 65 -0.79 2.25 -7.53
CA ILE A 65 -0.72 0.80 -7.79
C ILE A 65 -2.13 0.25 -8.05
N GLY A 66 -3.14 0.70 -7.30
CA GLY A 66 -4.54 0.34 -7.51
C GLY A 66 -4.98 0.63 -8.94
N ASN A 67 -4.79 1.87 -9.41
CA ASN A 67 -5.14 2.25 -10.79
C ASN A 67 -4.45 1.35 -11.83
N ARG A 68 -3.19 0.98 -11.60
CA ARG A 68 -2.47 0.09 -12.53
C ARG A 68 -3.02 -1.33 -12.52
N ILE A 69 -3.48 -1.83 -11.37
CA ILE A 69 -4.11 -3.15 -11.28
C ILE A 69 -5.45 -3.13 -12.01
N ASP A 70 -6.24 -2.07 -11.85
CA ASP A 70 -7.51 -1.88 -12.58
C ASP A 70 -7.27 -1.87 -14.10
N ASP A 71 -6.27 -1.11 -14.59
CA ASP A 71 -5.89 -1.10 -16.01
C ASP A 71 -5.49 -2.50 -16.53
N GLU A 72 -4.77 -3.29 -15.69
CA GLU A 72 -4.39 -4.67 -16.03
C GLU A 72 -5.62 -5.61 -16.07
N ILE A 73 -6.63 -5.40 -15.22
CA ILE A 73 -7.87 -6.16 -15.21
C ILE A 73 -8.69 -5.86 -16.46
N ASP A 74 -8.85 -4.58 -16.81
CA ASP A 74 -9.60 -4.16 -18.00
C ASP A 74 -8.95 -4.72 -19.27
N SER A 75 -7.62 -4.65 -19.38
CA SER A 75 -6.90 -5.26 -20.51
C SER A 75 -7.03 -6.79 -20.57
N GLU A 76 -7.02 -7.50 -19.44
CA GLU A 76 -7.28 -8.96 -19.41
C GLU A 76 -8.71 -9.27 -19.87
N ASN A 77 -9.69 -8.45 -19.46
CA ASN A 77 -11.10 -8.65 -19.80
C ASN A 77 -11.38 -8.37 -21.29
N ASP A 78 -10.84 -7.29 -21.84
CA ASP A 78 -10.96 -6.95 -23.27
C ASP A 78 -10.37 -8.06 -24.15
N ALA A 79 -9.19 -8.59 -23.78
CA ALA A 79 -8.56 -9.67 -24.52
C ALA A 79 -9.40 -10.97 -24.51
N LEU A 80 -10.10 -11.25 -23.42
CA LEU A 80 -11.02 -12.38 -23.31
C LEU A 80 -12.31 -12.14 -24.12
N GLY A 81 -12.84 -10.92 -24.13
CA GLY A 81 -14.02 -10.54 -24.92
C GLY A 81 -13.79 -10.64 -26.44
N VAL A 82 -12.62 -10.18 -26.92
CA VAL A 82 -12.21 -10.33 -28.32
C VAL A 82 -12.04 -11.81 -28.71
N SER A 83 -11.49 -12.63 -27.80
CA SER A 83 -11.35 -14.08 -28.06
C SER A 83 -12.69 -14.82 -28.16
N SER A 84 -13.76 -14.34 -27.51
CA SER A 84 -15.09 -14.93 -27.66
C SER A 84 -15.72 -14.57 -29.00
N GLU A 85 -15.62 -13.32 -29.45
CA GLU A 85 -16.20 -12.90 -30.74
C GLU A 85 -15.53 -13.59 -31.95
N VAL A 86 -14.21 -13.81 -31.90
CA VAL A 86 -13.48 -14.50 -32.99
C VAL A 86 -13.78 -16.00 -33.06
N LYS A 87 -14.27 -16.62 -31.98
CA LYS A 87 -14.63 -18.06 -31.98
C LYS A 87 -16.02 -18.35 -32.52
N ASP A 88 -16.88 -17.34 -32.60
CA ASP A 88 -18.27 -17.46 -33.06
C ASP A 88 -18.44 -17.08 -34.56
N VAL A 89 -17.33 -16.90 -35.31
CA VAL A 89 -17.30 -16.66 -36.77
C VAL A 89 -16.70 -17.83 -37.53
#